data_AF-A0A3D3TIN3-F1
#
_entry.id   AF-A0A3D3TIN3-F1
#
_cell.length_a   1.000
_cell.length_b   1.000
_cell.length_c   1.000
_cell.angle_alpha   90.00
_cell.angle_beta   90.00
_cell.angle_gamma   90.00
#
_symmetry.space_group_name_H-M   'P 1'
#
loop_
_entity.id
_entity.type
_entity.pdbx_description
1 polymer ?
#
loop_
_entity_poly.entity_id
_entity_poly.type
_entity_poly.pdbx_seq_one_letter_code
_entity_poly.pdbx_strand_id
1 'polypeptide(L)'
;YLIAILVAIGMLRASGAMDFLIDGIKFSVASLGFDARWVDGMPTALMKPLSGSGARGMMVDAMNTFGADSFVGRLAGIFQGSTDTTFYVVAVYYGAVNIKNSRYTIPYALLADLVGVITAIGIAYIFFG
;
A
#
# COMPACT_ATOMS: atom_id res chain seq x y z
N TYR A 1 8.70 -13.91 13.34
CA TYR A 1 8.54 -12.57 12.73
C TYR A 1 7.46 -12.52 11.66
N LEU A 2 7.53 -13.32 10.60
CA LEU A 2 6.54 -13.28 9.50
C LEU A 2 5.09 -13.61 9.90
N ILE A 3 4.89 -14.63 10.75
CA ILE A 3 3.54 -14.98 11.26
C ILE A 3 2.93 -13.82 12.04
N ALA A 4 3.73 -13.11 12.84
CA ALA A 4 3.26 -11.95 13.61
C ALA A 4 2.80 -10.80 12.69
N ILE A 5 3.49 -10.58 11.57
CA ILE A 5 3.10 -9.57 10.56
C ILE A 5 1.77 -9.95 9.90
N LEU A 6 1.60 -11.21 9.49
CA LEU A 6 0.35 -11.67 8.87
C LEU A 6 -0.84 -11.62 9.82
N VAL A 7 -0.64 -11.97 11.10
CA VAL A 7 -1.67 -11.84 12.15
C VAL A 7 -2.00 -10.38 12.40
N ALA A 8 -1.00 -9.51 12.52
CA ALA A 8 -1.21 -8.08 12.72
C ALA A 8 -1.99 -7.43 11.55
N ILE A 9 -1.68 -7.83 10.31
CA ILE A 9 -2.41 -7.39 9.12
C ILE A 9 -3.87 -7.88 9.15
N GLY A 10 -4.09 -9.15 9.51
CA GLY A 10 -5.43 -9.71 9.65
C GLY A 10 -6.25 -8.98 10.71
N MET A 11 -5.64 -8.68 11.86
CA MET A 11 -6.25 -7.87 12.92
C MET A 11 -6.56 -6.45 12.47
N LEU A 12 -5.61 -5.78 11.80
CA LEU A 12 -5.79 -4.41 11.30
C LEU A 12 -7.00 -4.34 10.36
N ARG A 13 -7.17 -5.33 9.47
CA ARG A 13 -8.33 -5.44 8.59
C ARG A 13 -9.62 -5.70 9.37
N ALA A 14 -9.62 -6.70 10.26
CA ALA A 14 -10.81 -7.08 11.04
C ALA A 14 -11.26 -5.98 12.01
N SER A 15 -10.34 -5.11 12.43
CA SER A 15 -10.62 -4.03 13.38
C SER A 15 -11.35 -2.81 12.78
N GLY A 16 -11.44 -2.70 11.45
CA GLY A 16 -11.96 -1.50 10.77
C GLY A 16 -11.04 -0.28 10.86
N ALA A 17 -9.84 -0.41 11.45
CA ALA A 17 -8.88 0.69 11.57
C ALA A 17 -8.41 1.20 10.20
N MET A 18 -8.33 0.30 9.20
CA MET A 18 -8.00 0.70 7.83
C MET A 18 -9.10 1.60 7.26
N ASP A 19 -10.36 1.20 7.39
CA ASP A 19 -11.50 1.96 6.87
C ASP A 19 -11.57 3.35 7.51
N PHE A 20 -11.39 3.43 8.84
CA PHE A 20 -11.32 4.70 9.55
C PHE A 20 -10.20 5.61 9.05
N LEU A 21 -9.02 5.05 8.77
CA LEU A 21 -7.88 5.80 8.23
C LEU A 21 -8.16 6.29 6.81
N ILE A 22 -8.72 5.45 5.95
CA ILE A 22 -9.10 5.81 4.58
C ILE A 22 -10.17 6.89 4.57
N ASP A 23 -11.22 6.75 5.36
CA ASP A 23 -12.30 7.73 5.48
C ASP A 23 -11.79 9.09 6.00
N GLY A 24 -10.88 9.07 6.97
CA GLY A 24 -10.23 10.27 7.48
C GLY A 24 -9.39 10.99 6.42
N ILE A 25 -8.61 10.24 5.62
CA ILE A 25 -7.85 10.82 4.49
C ILE A 25 -8.82 11.36 3.44
N LYS A 26 -9.86 10.60 3.09
CA LYS A 26 -10.84 10.97 2.08
C LYS A 26 -11.57 12.26 2.45
N PHE A 27 -12.01 12.38 3.70
CA PHE A 27 -12.61 13.60 4.24
C PHE A 27 -11.64 14.79 4.18
N SER A 28 -10.37 14.57 4.54
CA SER A 28 -9.34 15.63 4.53
C SER A 28 -9.06 16.11 3.09
N VAL A 29 -8.91 15.20 2.14
CA VAL A 29 -8.67 15.54 0.72
C VAL A 29 -9.89 16.24 0.11
N ALA A 30 -11.09 15.71 0.37
CA ALA A 30 -12.33 16.28 -0.14
C ALA A 30 -12.64 17.66 0.46
N SER A 31 -12.36 17.88 1.74
CA SER A 31 -12.56 19.19 2.39
C SER A 31 -11.62 20.27 1.87
N LEU A 32 -10.47 19.89 1.31
CA LEU A 32 -9.56 20.78 0.58
C LEU A 32 -9.97 21.02 -0.89
N GLY A 33 -11.07 20.40 -1.36
CA GLY A 33 -11.57 20.55 -2.72
C GLY A 33 -10.81 19.75 -3.78
N PHE A 34 -9.93 18.83 -3.35
CA PHE A 34 -9.19 17.94 -4.25
C PHE A 34 -9.98 16.67 -4.56
N ASP A 35 -9.65 16.03 -5.69
CA ASP A 35 -10.17 14.72 -6.04
C ASP A 35 -9.65 13.66 -5.05
N ALA A 36 -10.57 12.96 -4.40
CA ALA A 36 -10.28 11.94 -3.41
C ALA A 36 -10.46 10.49 -3.94
N ARG A 37 -10.72 10.29 -5.24
CA ARG A 37 -10.90 8.95 -5.85
C ARG A 37 -9.70 8.02 -5.62
N TRP A 38 -8.49 8.56 -5.63
CA TRP A 38 -7.25 7.80 -5.40
C TRP A 38 -7.15 7.21 -3.98
N VAL A 39 -7.83 7.83 -3.01
CA VAL A 39 -7.79 7.42 -1.60
C VAL A 39 -8.37 6.02 -1.42
N ASP A 40 -9.38 5.65 -2.20
CA ASP A 40 -10.00 4.32 -2.17
C ASP A 40 -9.02 3.20 -2.60
N GLY A 41 -7.93 3.54 -3.32
CA GLY A 41 -6.87 2.60 -3.70
C GLY A 41 -5.75 2.43 -2.65
N MET A 42 -5.70 3.32 -1.65
CA MET A 42 -4.61 3.38 -0.67
C MET A 42 -4.43 2.14 0.21
N PRO A 43 -5.45 1.33 0.54
CA PRO A 43 -5.24 0.09 1.27
C PRO A 43 -4.20 -0.83 0.61
N THR A 44 -4.18 -0.88 -0.73
CA THR A 44 -3.19 -1.67 -1.48
C THR A 44 -1.78 -1.12 -1.31
N ALA A 45 -1.61 0.20 -1.44
CA ALA A 45 -0.34 0.89 -1.27
C ALA A 45 0.23 0.73 0.15
N LEU A 46 -0.60 0.92 1.19
CA LEU A 46 -0.18 0.80 2.58
C LEU A 46 0.24 -0.62 2.95
N MET A 47 -0.41 -1.62 2.34
CA MET A 47 -0.09 -3.01 2.59
C MET A 47 1.19 -3.47 1.89
N LYS A 48 1.61 -2.77 0.81
CA LYS A 48 2.70 -3.19 -0.06
C LYS A 48 4.05 -3.35 0.65
N PRO A 49 4.53 -2.41 1.50
CA PRO A 49 5.79 -2.57 2.23
C PRO A 49 5.74 -3.69 3.27
N LEU A 50 4.55 -3.99 3.80
CA LEU A 50 4.31 -4.96 4.88
C LEU A 50 4.17 -6.40 4.35
N SER A 51 3.40 -6.58 3.27
CA SER A 51 3.05 -7.89 2.72
C SER A 51 2.58 -7.81 1.27
N GLY A 52 3.24 -8.57 0.39
CA GLY A 52 2.91 -8.61 -1.02
C GLY A 52 1.64 -9.39 -1.30
N SER A 53 1.39 -10.46 -0.53
CA SER A 53 0.13 -11.22 -0.59
C SER A 53 -1.03 -10.45 0.04
N GLY A 54 -0.76 -9.70 1.10
CA GLY A 54 -1.74 -8.78 1.71
C GLY A 54 -2.16 -7.68 0.75
N ALA A 55 -1.20 -7.02 0.10
CA ALA A 55 -1.46 -5.99 -0.91
C ALA A 55 -2.26 -6.56 -2.09
N ARG A 56 -1.93 -7.77 -2.55
CA ARG A 56 -2.69 -8.43 -3.61
C ARG A 56 -4.13 -8.71 -3.19
N GLY A 57 -4.35 -9.09 -1.93
CA GLY A 57 -5.68 -9.24 -1.36
C GLY A 57 -6.47 -7.92 -1.44
N MET A 58 -5.86 -6.81 -1.03
CA MET A 58 -6.48 -5.47 -1.10
C MET A 58 -6.76 -5.03 -2.54
N MET A 59 -5.87 -5.35 -3.47
CA MET A 59 -6.07 -5.06 -4.90
C MET A 59 -7.30 -5.80 -5.43
N VAL A 60 -7.43 -7.09 -5.12
CA VAL A 60 -8.58 -7.90 -5.56
C VAL A 60 -9.87 -7.39 -4.90
N ASP A 61 -9.82 -7.00 -3.63
CA ASP A 61 -10.96 -6.40 -2.93
C ASP A 61 -11.42 -5.11 -3.64
N ALA A 62 -10.49 -4.21 -3.94
CA ALA A 62 -10.77 -2.98 -4.68
C ALA A 62 -11.35 -3.25 -6.08
N MET A 63 -10.84 -4.25 -6.80
CA MET A 63 -11.39 -4.65 -8.10
C MET A 63 -12.81 -5.23 -7.99
N ASN A 64 -13.12 -5.96 -6.92
CA ASN A 64 -14.46 -6.47 -6.66
C ASN A 64 -15.44 -5.36 -6.26
N THR A 65 -14.98 -4.38 -5.47
CA THR A 65 -15.81 -3.27 -4.98
C THR A 65 -16.11 -2.23 -6.05
N PHE A 66 -15.09 -1.82 -6.81
CA PHE A 66 -15.20 -0.70 -7.77
C PHE A 66 -15.24 -1.16 -9.24
N GLY A 67 -14.93 -2.43 -9.51
CA GLY A 67 -14.74 -2.98 -10.84
C GLY A 67 -13.27 -2.95 -11.27
N ALA A 68 -12.82 -3.99 -11.97
CA ALA A 68 -11.42 -4.12 -12.40
C ALA A 68 -10.96 -2.99 -13.34
N ASP A 69 -11.86 -2.49 -14.18
CA ASP A 69 -11.61 -1.38 -15.11
C ASP A 69 -11.78 0.02 -14.51
N SER A 70 -12.18 0.11 -13.24
CA SER A 70 -12.33 1.40 -12.56
C SER A 70 -10.97 2.08 -12.35
N PHE A 71 -11.01 3.40 -12.14
CA PHE A 71 -9.83 4.16 -11.73
C PHE A 71 -9.14 3.54 -10.52
N VAL A 72 -9.92 3.17 -9.49
CA VAL A 72 -9.42 2.56 -8.25
C VAL A 72 -8.83 1.18 -8.52
N GLY A 73 -9.49 0.35 -9.32
CA GLY A 73 -9.01 -0.99 -9.69
C GLY A 73 -7.68 -0.94 -10.46
N ARG A 74 -7.56 -0.01 -11.43
CA ARG A 74 -6.33 0.22 -12.19
C ARG A 74 -5.21 0.79 -11.31
N LEU A 75 -5.52 1.77 -10.46
CA LEU A 75 -4.57 2.33 -9.51
C LEU A 75 -4.03 1.26 -8.54
N ALA A 76 -4.92 0.41 -8.00
CA ALA A 76 -4.51 -0.71 -7.16
C ALA A 76 -3.59 -1.69 -7.91
N GLY A 77 -3.83 -1.92 -9.21
CA GLY A 77 -2.93 -2.67 -10.07
C GLY A 77 -1.54 -2.03 -10.20
N ILE A 78 -1.47 -0.71 -10.38
CA ILE A 78 -0.19 0.03 -10.43
C ILE A 78 0.55 -0.10 -9.10
N PHE A 79 -0.13 0.08 -7.96
CA PHE A 79 0.46 -0.11 -6.63
C PHE A 79 0.98 -1.53 -6.42
N GLN A 80 0.27 -2.54 -6.92
CA GLN A 80 0.72 -3.92 -6.82
C GLN A 80 1.99 -4.18 -7.63
N GLY A 81 2.23 -3.43 -8.72
CA GLY A 81 3.40 -3.56 -9.58
C GLY A 81 4.56 -2.61 -9.28
N SER A 82 4.40 -1.61 -8.40
CA SER A 82 5.36 -0.50 -8.29
C SER A 82 6.58 -0.79 -7.41
N THR A 83 6.40 -1.41 -6.24
CA THR A 83 7.49 -1.63 -5.27
C THR A 83 7.54 -3.06 -4.73
N ASP A 84 8.55 -3.34 -3.93
CA ASP A 84 8.74 -4.62 -3.25
C ASP A 84 8.26 -4.59 -1.80
N THR A 85 8.33 -5.74 -1.13
CA THR A 85 7.90 -5.87 0.27
C THR A 85 9.02 -5.48 1.23
N THR A 86 9.20 -4.18 1.47
CA THR A 86 10.30 -3.60 2.28
C THR A 86 10.65 -4.38 3.55
N PHE A 87 9.68 -4.66 4.43
CA PHE A 87 9.98 -5.35 5.69
C PHE A 87 10.32 -6.82 5.50
N TYR A 88 9.70 -7.47 4.52
CA TYR A 88 9.98 -8.87 4.19
C TYR A 88 11.37 -9.02 3.56
N VAL A 89 11.70 -8.17 2.59
CA VAL A 89 13.01 -8.12 1.93
C VAL A 89 14.10 -7.89 2.97
N VAL A 90 13.93 -6.92 3.86
CA VAL A 90 14.88 -6.69 4.97
C VAL A 90 14.99 -7.94 5.85
N ALA A 91 13.87 -8.51 6.31
CA ALA A 91 13.92 -9.67 7.22
C ALA A 91 14.58 -10.91 6.60
N VAL A 92 14.26 -11.22 5.34
CA VAL A 92 14.75 -12.43 4.66
C VAL A 92 16.17 -12.22 4.14
N TYR A 93 16.44 -11.12 3.44
CA TYR A 93 17.74 -10.92 2.80
C TYR A 93 18.81 -10.56 3.83
N TYR A 94 18.51 -9.67 4.78
CA TYR A 94 19.51 -9.31 5.79
C TYR A 94 19.72 -10.45 6.79
N GLY A 95 18.68 -11.25 7.05
CA GLY A 95 18.78 -12.47 7.84
C GLY A 95 19.69 -13.51 7.20
N ALA A 96 19.58 -13.72 5.88
CA ALA A 96 20.37 -14.71 5.15
C ALA A 96 21.87 -14.39 5.12
N VAL A 97 22.25 -13.11 5.04
CA VAL A 97 23.67 -12.68 5.03
C VAL A 97 24.13 -12.08 6.37
N ASN A 98 23.34 -12.23 7.43
CA ASN A 98 23.65 -11.82 8.81
C ASN A 98 24.06 -10.33 8.94
N ILE A 99 23.36 -9.44 8.22
CA ILE A 99 23.57 -7.99 8.30
C ILE A 99 23.03 -7.48 9.63
N LYS A 100 23.92 -6.89 10.45
CA LYS A 100 23.58 -6.34 11.78
C LYS A 100 23.25 -4.85 11.76
N ASN A 101 23.73 -4.11 10.75
CA ASN A 101 23.56 -2.66 10.64
C ASN A 101 22.52 -2.30 9.57
N SER A 102 21.25 -2.22 9.95
CA SER A 102 20.12 -1.90 9.04
C SER A 102 19.49 -0.52 9.30
N ARG A 103 20.10 0.29 10.18
CA ARG A 103 19.53 1.54 10.73
C ARG A 103 18.92 2.47 9.68
N TYR A 104 19.55 2.59 8.52
CA TYR A 104 19.13 3.50 7.45
C TYR A 104 18.25 2.83 6.39
N THR A 105 18.25 1.50 6.31
CA THR A 105 17.58 0.78 5.22
C THR A 105 16.07 0.97 5.26
N ILE A 106 15.44 0.78 6.42
CA ILE A 106 13.98 0.86 6.53
C ILE A 106 13.49 2.27 6.21
N PRO A 107 14.04 3.37 6.79
CA PRO A 107 13.60 4.72 6.43
C PRO A 107 13.74 5.05 4.93
N TYR A 108 14.87 4.71 4.29
CA TYR A 108 15.06 5.00 2.87
C TYR A 108 14.20 4.11 1.96
N ALA A 109 13.97 2.85 2.33
CA ALA A 109 13.07 1.97 1.60
C ALA A 109 11.61 2.46 1.69
N LEU A 110 11.15 2.87 2.87
CA LEU A 110 9.82 3.46 3.03
C LEU A 110 9.68 4.80 2.30
N LEU A 111 10.75 5.59 2.19
CA LEU A 111 10.75 6.81 1.38
C LEU A 111 10.66 6.50 -0.11
N ALA A 112 11.34 5.46 -0.58
CA ALA A 112 11.20 4.97 -1.95
C ALA A 112 9.79 4.43 -2.22
N ASP A 113 9.18 3.73 -1.25
CA ASP A 113 7.78 3.29 -1.31
C ASP A 113 6.84 4.49 -1.44
N LEU A 114 7.04 5.53 -0.62
CA LEU A 114 6.24 6.76 -0.68
C LEU A 114 6.35 7.44 -2.05
N VAL A 115 7.55 7.56 -2.60
CA VAL A 115 7.76 8.12 -3.96
C VAL A 115 7.04 7.27 -5.01
N GLY A 116 7.10 5.94 -4.87
CA GLY A 116 6.38 5.00 -5.72
C GLY A 116 4.87 5.19 -5.67
N VAL A 117 4.29 5.40 -4.48
CA VAL A 117 2.87 5.68 -4.29
C VAL A 117 2.45 6.99 -4.94
N ILE A 118 3.19 8.08 -4.70
CA ILE A 118 2.90 9.39 -5.30
C ILE A 118 2.98 9.32 -6.83
N THR A 119 4.01 8.66 -7.35
CA THR A 119 4.20 8.48 -8.79
C THR A 119 3.08 7.65 -9.41
N ALA A 120 2.66 6.57 -8.73
CA ALA A 120 1.56 5.72 -9.18
C ALA A 120 0.23 6.47 -9.24
N ILE A 121 -0.07 7.33 -8.25
CA ILE A 121 -1.26 8.19 -8.27
C ILE A 121 -1.19 9.16 -9.46
N GLY A 122 -0.04 9.82 -9.68
CA GLY A 122 0.15 10.72 -10.80
C GLY A 122 -0.04 10.03 -12.16
N ILE A 123 0.58 8.86 -12.36
CA ILE A 123 0.42 8.06 -13.58
C ILE A 123 -1.04 7.62 -13.75
N ALA A 124 -1.72 7.19 -12.69
CA ALA A 124 -3.12 6.79 -12.78
C ALA A 124 -4.00 7.94 -13.27
N TYR A 125 -3.79 9.16 -12.77
CA TYR A 125 -4.50 10.35 -13.25
C TYR A 125 -4.15 10.72 -14.70
N ILE A 126 -2.89 10.57 -15.12
CA ILE A 126 -2.47 10.88 -16.50
C ILE A 126 -3.14 9.92 -17.50
N PHE A 127 -3.22 8.63 -17.19
CA PHE A 127 -3.71 7.62 -18.14
C PHE A 127 -5.19 7.27 -17.99
N PHE A 128 -5.78 7.44 -16.80
CA PHE A 128 -7.11 6.94 -16.47
C PHE A 128 -7.99 7.97 -15.73
N GLY A 129 -7.49 9.20 -15.51
CA GLY A 129 -8.12 10.26 -14.71
C GLY A 129 -9.31 10.95 -15.35
#